data_AF-A0A0U5G7H1-F1
#
_entry.id   AF-A0A0U5G7H1-F1
#
_cell.length_a   1.000
_cell.length_b   1.000
_cell.length_c   1.000
_cell.angle_alpha   90.00
_cell.angle_beta   90.00
_cell.angle_gamma   90.00
#
_symmetry.space_group_name_H-M   'P 1'
#
loop_
_entity.id
_entity.type
_entity.pdbx_description
1 polymer ?
#
loop_
_entity_poly.entity_id
_entity_poly.type
_entity_poly.pdbx_seq_one_letter_code
_entity_poly.pdbx_strand_id
1 'polypeptide(L)'
;MEEHTTKVPYPARSDTDPAAADTDIPFRLKTVISALLTIWREGGPNRTSETQMRKELETLLSHPDAVLDFFDPDFEPLILLSAQGKENDTLFNLLIAHDPNAGPNPDFPAPSNEVLFWASTHGHAGLVMRLLEVDGIDPNVMDDDQYGDGETPLTCAANNDAVDVLRVLLDDERVDINLCPSWGRGTAEDGNRPTHTALWWAVSAGKERAARLLVERGAAIPRLESEGMVRRLLFEGVEKGLVTILEIVLRSCRGRREAARARGERSSNSNSGIGDHNWLSWSNHHRRTLLSLAAEGGNVSVLDILLRYSENPWGALNVPDLHGRTAIWYAASGGHDEALQVLLPHVDNTRAIDFRDKEGKGALAEAVEQWTSRREYPATHRSMALACRANVVRLLLGHYFVTTESLGGEQIEILLGRSVRGGYVEIVEGLAKKDARVNRGSTYFDGCNQKTLVSWAEEGRHQELLDLLLAESPVQTK
;
A
#
# COMPACT_ATOMS: atom_id res chain seq x y z
N MET A 1 7.00 -61.87 38.52
CA MET A 1 8.14 -60.93 38.55
C MET A 1 7.53 -59.57 38.33
N GLU A 2 7.22 -58.87 39.41
CA GLU A 2 6.80 -57.47 39.40
C GLU A 2 7.77 -56.77 40.33
N GLU A 3 8.51 -55.77 39.83
CA GLU A 3 9.38 -54.95 40.68
C GLU A 3 8.67 -53.67 41.09
N HIS A 4 8.89 -53.29 42.35
CA HIS A 4 8.20 -52.19 43.00
C HIS A 4 8.70 -50.83 42.50
N THR A 5 7.79 -49.96 42.06
CA THR A 5 7.97 -48.51 42.15
C THR A 5 7.13 -47.98 43.31
N THR A 6 7.81 -47.48 44.33
CA THR A 6 7.18 -46.95 45.54
C THR A 6 6.43 -45.64 45.24
N LYS A 7 5.10 -45.68 45.29
CA LYS A 7 4.29 -44.45 45.44
C LYS A 7 4.68 -43.75 46.74
N VAL A 8 5.18 -42.52 46.65
CA VAL A 8 5.23 -41.62 47.80
C VAL A 8 3.78 -41.18 48.09
N PRO A 9 3.23 -41.43 49.29
CA PRO A 9 1.90 -40.95 49.62
C PRO A 9 1.96 -39.45 49.91
N TYR A 10 1.08 -38.67 49.27
CA TYR A 10 0.77 -37.33 49.77
C TYR A 10 0.26 -37.44 51.22
N PRO A 11 0.73 -36.59 52.15
CA PRO A 11 0.21 -36.61 53.51
C PRO A 11 -1.26 -36.16 53.49
N ALA A 12 -2.14 -36.98 54.07
CA ALA A 12 -3.50 -36.56 54.33
C ALA A 12 -3.46 -35.36 55.30
N ARG A 13 -3.86 -34.17 54.83
CA ARG A 13 -4.01 -33.00 55.71
C ARG A 13 -5.10 -33.31 56.73
N SER A 14 -4.72 -33.34 58.01
CA SER A 14 -5.65 -33.52 59.12
C SER A 14 -6.44 -32.23 59.35
N ASP A 15 -7.77 -32.32 59.32
CA ASP A 15 -8.68 -31.23 59.69
C ASP A 15 -8.57 -30.90 61.20
N THR A 16 -7.55 -30.15 61.63
CA THR A 16 -7.50 -29.40 62.91
C THR A 16 -6.21 -28.59 63.05
N ASP A 17 -6.03 -27.51 62.28
CA ASP A 17 -5.15 -26.41 62.71
C ASP A 17 -5.59 -25.04 62.13
N PRO A 18 -6.15 -24.11 62.94
CA PRO A 18 -6.52 -22.79 62.45
C PRO A 18 -5.31 -21.88 62.14
N ALA A 19 -4.08 -22.27 62.48
CA ALA A 19 -2.87 -21.52 62.13
C ALA A 19 -2.41 -21.72 60.67
N ALA A 20 -2.87 -22.78 59.98
CA ALA A 20 -2.52 -23.06 58.58
C ALA A 20 -3.24 -22.16 57.57
N ALA A 21 -4.15 -21.28 58.03
CA ALA A 21 -4.94 -20.43 57.14
C ALA A 21 -4.12 -19.33 56.45
N ASP A 22 -3.11 -18.76 57.12
CA ASP A 22 -2.34 -17.59 56.63
C ASP A 22 -1.06 -17.94 55.86
N THR A 23 -0.74 -19.22 55.68
CA THR A 23 0.54 -19.68 55.10
C THR A 23 0.49 -19.96 53.59
N ASP A 24 -0.62 -19.70 52.90
CA ASP A 24 -0.77 -19.98 51.46
C ASP A 24 -1.30 -18.75 50.69
N ILE A 25 -0.52 -17.66 50.78
CA ILE A 25 -0.76 -16.41 50.03
C ILE A 25 -0.86 -16.67 48.51
N PRO A 26 -0.01 -17.51 47.88
CA PRO A 26 -0.15 -17.86 46.47
C PRO A 26 -1.49 -18.54 46.16
N PHE A 27 -1.91 -19.53 46.94
CA PHE A 27 -3.21 -20.20 46.72
C PHE A 27 -4.40 -19.24 46.86
N ARG A 28 -4.35 -18.30 47.82
CA ARG A 28 -5.39 -17.26 47.99
C ARG A 28 -5.43 -16.29 46.81
N LEU A 29 -4.27 -15.82 46.33
CA LEU A 29 -4.17 -14.98 45.12
C LEU A 29 -4.72 -15.72 43.89
N LYS A 30 -4.32 -16.99 43.70
CA LYS A 30 -4.82 -17.88 42.64
C LYS A 30 -6.35 -17.98 42.64
N THR A 31 -6.93 -18.20 43.83
CA THR A 31 -8.39 -18.30 44.03
C THR A 31 -9.12 -16.98 43.74
N VAL A 32 -8.57 -15.84 44.15
CA VAL A 32 -9.16 -14.51 43.89
C VAL A 32 -9.13 -14.17 42.40
N ILE A 33 -8.02 -14.44 41.72
CA ILE A 33 -7.88 -14.24 40.27
C ILE A 33 -8.87 -15.13 39.50
N SER A 34 -8.93 -16.44 39.81
CA SER A 34 -9.89 -17.37 39.20
C SER A 34 -11.36 -16.95 39.42
N ALA A 35 -11.71 -16.45 40.61
CA ALA A 35 -13.05 -15.94 40.89
C ALA A 35 -13.40 -14.69 40.05
N LEU A 36 -12.47 -13.73 39.91
CA LEU A 36 -12.65 -12.55 39.06
C LEU A 36 -12.83 -12.94 37.57
N LEU A 37 -12.06 -13.92 37.08
CA LEU A 37 -12.16 -14.44 35.72
C LEU A 37 -13.46 -15.21 35.48
N THR A 38 -13.98 -15.92 36.48
CA THR A 38 -15.27 -16.61 36.40
C THR A 38 -16.42 -15.60 36.26
N ILE A 39 -16.39 -14.52 37.06
CA ILE A 39 -17.35 -13.41 36.96
C ILE A 39 -17.30 -12.75 35.56
N TRP A 40 -16.11 -12.59 34.99
CA TRP A 40 -15.93 -12.06 33.63
C TRP A 40 -16.54 -12.98 32.56
N ARG A 41 -16.30 -14.30 32.64
CA ARG A 41 -16.84 -15.31 31.71
C ARG A 41 -18.37 -15.39 31.74
N GLU A 42 -18.97 -15.20 32.91
CA GLU A 42 -20.42 -15.36 33.11
C GLU A 42 -21.21 -14.05 32.98
N GLY A 43 -20.53 -12.89 33.02
CA GLY A 43 -21.11 -11.56 32.93
C GLY A 43 -20.32 -10.63 32.02
N GLY A 44 -20.57 -10.70 30.71
CA GLY A 44 -19.94 -9.86 29.70
C GLY A 44 -19.97 -8.36 30.08
N PRO A 45 -18.80 -7.70 30.25
CA PRO A 45 -18.75 -6.36 30.83
C PRO A 45 -19.17 -5.26 29.84
N ASN A 46 -19.74 -4.17 30.37
CA ASN A 46 -19.63 -2.88 29.69
C ASN A 46 -18.15 -2.47 29.64
N ARG A 47 -17.72 -1.71 28.61
CA ARG A 47 -16.32 -1.23 28.49
C ARG A 47 -15.74 -0.61 29.77
N THR A 48 -16.58 0.03 30.60
CA THR A 48 -16.18 0.64 31.88
C THR A 48 -15.86 -0.37 32.99
N SER A 49 -16.50 -1.55 33.03
CA SER A 49 -16.16 -2.60 34.00
C SER A 49 -14.91 -3.39 33.60
N GLU A 50 -14.65 -3.52 32.30
CA GLU A 50 -13.41 -4.13 31.77
C GLU A 50 -12.17 -3.32 32.19
N THR A 51 -12.18 -1.99 32.07
CA THR A 51 -11.04 -1.14 32.47
C THR A 51 -10.78 -1.17 33.98
N GLN A 52 -11.84 -1.24 34.80
CA GLN A 52 -11.73 -1.35 36.25
C GLN A 52 -11.17 -2.72 36.67
N MET A 53 -11.69 -3.80 36.08
CA MET A 53 -11.23 -5.16 36.33
C MET A 53 -9.78 -5.38 35.88
N ARG A 54 -9.36 -4.81 34.74
CA ARG A 54 -7.95 -4.79 34.32
C ARG A 54 -7.05 -4.17 35.40
N LYS A 55 -7.45 -3.01 35.94
CA LYS A 55 -6.66 -2.31 36.95
C LYS A 55 -6.55 -3.09 38.26
N GLU A 56 -7.62 -3.78 38.66
CA GLU A 56 -7.63 -4.67 39.82
C GLU A 56 -6.71 -5.88 39.60
N LEU A 57 -6.78 -6.53 38.43
CA LEU A 57 -5.85 -7.59 38.04
C LEU A 57 -4.40 -7.11 38.02
N GLU A 58 -4.08 -5.98 37.39
CA GLU A 58 -2.72 -5.40 37.40
C GLU A 58 -2.21 -5.17 38.84
N THR A 59 -3.05 -4.71 39.77
CA THR A 59 -2.64 -4.57 41.18
C THR A 59 -2.42 -5.90 41.89
N LEU A 60 -3.25 -6.91 41.65
CA LEU A 60 -3.10 -8.25 42.24
C LEU A 60 -1.85 -8.97 41.71
N LEU A 61 -1.59 -8.84 40.41
CA LEU A 61 -0.43 -9.44 39.76
C LEU A 61 0.88 -8.74 40.13
N SER A 62 0.85 -7.44 40.45
CA SER A 62 2.04 -6.74 40.95
C SER A 62 2.55 -7.21 42.33
N HIS A 63 1.85 -8.15 42.98
CA HIS A 63 2.25 -8.71 44.27
C HIS A 63 3.40 -9.72 44.11
N PRO A 64 4.50 -9.64 44.87
CA PRO A 64 5.68 -10.48 44.67
C PRO A 64 5.44 -11.98 44.88
N ASP A 65 4.41 -12.35 45.67
CA ASP A 65 4.01 -13.76 45.90
C ASP A 65 2.95 -14.28 44.90
N ALA A 66 2.57 -13.48 43.89
CA ALA A 66 1.65 -13.93 42.84
C ALA A 66 2.40 -14.83 41.85
N VAL A 67 2.36 -16.14 42.07
CA VAL A 67 2.85 -17.14 41.11
C VAL A 67 1.69 -17.60 40.23
N LEU A 68 1.78 -17.34 38.93
CA LEU A 68 0.85 -17.86 37.92
C LEU A 68 1.59 -18.82 37.00
N ASP A 69 1.04 -20.02 36.81
CA ASP A 69 1.46 -20.91 35.72
C ASP A 69 0.82 -20.37 34.42
N PHE A 70 1.67 -20.05 33.45
CA PHE A 70 1.25 -19.49 32.16
C PHE A 70 0.45 -20.50 31.30
N PHE A 71 0.45 -21.79 31.65
CA PHE A 71 -0.29 -22.85 30.94
C PHE A 71 -1.44 -23.47 31.76
N ASP A 72 -1.89 -22.79 32.81
CA ASP A 72 -3.06 -23.23 33.59
C ASP A 72 -4.37 -23.01 32.80
N PRO A 73 -5.24 -24.02 32.64
CA PRO A 73 -6.54 -23.85 31.99
C PRO A 73 -7.47 -22.84 32.69
N ASP A 74 -7.29 -22.57 33.99
CA ASP A 74 -8.06 -21.53 34.69
C ASP A 74 -7.62 -20.11 34.30
N PHE A 75 -6.45 -19.94 33.64
CA PHE A 75 -5.91 -18.63 33.23
C PHE A 75 -5.97 -18.35 31.73
N GLU A 76 -6.37 -19.31 30.88
CA GLU A 76 -6.64 -19.05 29.47
C GLU A 76 -7.52 -17.79 29.23
N PRO A 77 -8.61 -17.52 30.00
CA PRO A 77 -9.37 -16.28 29.89
C PRO A 77 -8.56 -14.99 30.11
N LEU A 78 -7.57 -15.03 31.01
CA LEU A 78 -6.69 -13.91 31.33
C LEU A 78 -5.65 -13.68 30.24
N ILE A 79 -5.11 -14.76 29.67
CA ILE A 79 -4.16 -14.70 28.57
C ILE A 79 -4.89 -14.18 27.31
N LEU A 80 -6.10 -14.66 27.03
CA LEU A 80 -6.96 -14.19 25.94
C LEU A 80 -7.28 -12.69 26.08
N LEU A 81 -7.67 -12.23 27.28
CA LEU A 81 -7.88 -10.80 27.57
C LEU A 81 -6.60 -9.97 27.36
N SER A 82 -5.43 -10.50 27.76
CA SER A 82 -4.15 -9.83 27.51
C SER A 82 -3.83 -9.74 26.00
N ALA A 83 -4.15 -10.79 25.24
CA ALA A 83 -3.94 -10.88 23.80
C ALA A 83 -4.87 -9.97 22.99
N GLN A 84 -6.11 -9.75 23.46
CA GLN A 84 -7.14 -8.94 22.78
C GLN A 84 -6.93 -7.41 22.90
N GLY A 85 -6.04 -6.95 23.78
CA GLY A 85 -5.85 -5.52 24.04
C GLY A 85 -4.59 -4.93 23.41
N LYS A 86 -4.76 -3.86 22.62
CA LYS A 86 -3.67 -3.10 21.96
C LYS A 86 -2.83 -2.22 22.91
N GLU A 87 -3.25 -2.09 24.16
CA GLU A 87 -2.53 -1.39 25.25
C GLU A 87 -2.32 -2.32 26.47
N ASN A 88 -2.50 -3.64 26.30
CA ASN A 88 -2.42 -4.62 27.40
C ASN A 88 -0.99 -5.14 27.64
N ASP A 89 0.03 -4.54 27.02
CA ASP A 89 1.45 -4.82 27.23
C ASP A 89 1.82 -4.87 28.72
N THR A 90 1.21 -4.02 29.57
CA THR A 90 1.46 -4.05 31.03
C THR A 90 0.98 -5.34 31.67
N LEU A 91 -0.27 -5.74 31.39
CA LEU A 91 -0.86 -6.98 31.88
C LEU A 91 -0.10 -8.19 31.33
N PHE A 92 0.21 -8.18 30.03
CA PHE A 92 0.94 -9.26 29.38
C PHE A 92 2.40 -9.39 29.88
N ASN A 93 3.13 -8.28 30.02
CA ASN A 93 4.49 -8.31 30.58
C ASN A 93 4.49 -8.74 32.06
N LEU A 94 3.46 -8.41 32.85
CA LEU A 94 3.29 -8.95 34.20
C LEU A 94 3.09 -10.47 34.16
N LEU A 95 2.25 -10.98 33.26
CA LEU A 95 2.06 -12.43 33.08
C LEU A 95 3.36 -13.16 32.71
N ILE A 96 4.19 -12.61 31.80
CA ILE A 96 5.51 -13.20 31.50
C ILE A 96 6.48 -13.07 32.69
N ALA A 97 6.56 -11.89 33.32
CA ALA A 97 7.58 -11.59 34.32
C ALA A 97 7.43 -12.44 35.60
N HIS A 98 6.21 -12.91 35.88
CA HIS A 98 5.92 -13.80 36.99
C HIS A 98 6.20 -15.28 36.69
N ASP A 99 6.33 -15.66 35.40
CA ASP A 99 6.92 -16.94 35.02
C ASP A 99 7.85 -16.87 33.78
N PRO A 100 9.10 -16.42 33.97
CA PRO A 100 10.10 -16.36 32.90
C PRO A 100 10.64 -17.74 32.51
N ASN A 101 10.31 -18.82 33.23
CA ASN A 101 10.89 -20.17 33.04
C ASN A 101 9.85 -21.29 32.80
N ALA A 102 8.54 -21.00 32.81
CA ALA A 102 7.52 -21.94 32.35
C ALA A 102 7.71 -22.29 30.88
N GLY A 103 8.42 -23.38 30.63
CA GLY A 103 8.20 -24.17 29.42
C GLY A 103 6.80 -24.78 29.44
N PRO A 104 6.34 -25.34 28.31
CA PRO A 104 5.06 -26.02 28.23
C PRO A 104 4.94 -27.10 29.30
N ASN A 105 3.85 -27.08 30.07
CA ASN A 105 3.59 -28.06 31.10
C ASN A 105 2.82 -29.26 30.47
N PRO A 106 3.41 -30.46 30.39
CA PRO A 106 2.80 -31.60 29.68
C PRO A 106 1.56 -32.19 30.40
N ASP A 107 1.29 -31.79 31.64
CA ASP A 107 0.13 -32.26 32.41
C ASP A 107 -1.15 -31.42 32.16
N PHE A 108 -1.05 -30.30 31.41
CA PHE A 108 -2.17 -29.38 31.13
C PHE A 108 -2.50 -29.29 29.63
N PRO A 109 -3.77 -28.98 29.27
CA PRO A 109 -4.13 -28.75 27.88
C PRO A 109 -3.46 -27.49 27.34
N ALA A 110 -3.00 -27.53 26.08
CA ALA A 110 -2.48 -26.36 25.39
C ALA A 110 -3.54 -25.24 25.32
N PRO A 111 -3.14 -23.96 25.42
CA PRO A 111 -4.07 -22.84 25.24
C PRO A 111 -4.67 -22.87 23.82
N SER A 112 -5.84 -22.27 23.63
CA SER A 112 -6.46 -22.22 22.31
C SER A 112 -5.63 -21.42 21.31
N ASN A 113 -5.69 -21.86 20.06
CA ASN A 113 -5.11 -21.15 18.92
C ASN A 113 -5.67 -19.71 18.76
N GLU A 114 -6.84 -19.41 19.36
CA GLU A 114 -7.41 -18.06 19.42
C GLU A 114 -6.48 -17.07 20.14
N VAL A 115 -5.76 -17.52 21.18
CA VAL A 115 -4.79 -16.69 21.90
C VAL A 115 -3.64 -16.27 20.96
N LEU A 116 -3.14 -17.19 20.14
CA LEU A 116 -2.08 -16.91 19.16
C LEU A 116 -2.56 -15.94 18.08
N PHE A 117 -3.81 -16.05 17.64
CA PHE A 117 -4.45 -15.15 16.68
C PHE A 117 -4.52 -13.71 17.20
N TRP A 118 -5.07 -13.51 18.40
CA TRP A 118 -5.18 -12.18 19.02
C TRP A 118 -3.81 -11.59 19.35
N ALA A 119 -2.88 -12.39 19.87
CA ALA A 119 -1.50 -11.98 20.13
C ALA A 119 -0.81 -11.46 18.88
N SER A 120 -1.00 -12.16 17.75
CA SER A 120 -0.41 -11.78 16.47
C SER A 120 -1.06 -10.55 15.84
N THR A 121 -2.38 -10.39 16.03
CA THR A 121 -3.15 -9.22 15.62
C THR A 121 -2.67 -7.94 16.33
N HIS A 122 -2.39 -8.02 17.64
CA HIS A 122 -2.03 -6.85 18.45
C HIS A 122 -0.53 -6.57 18.54
N GLY A 123 0.34 -7.50 18.11
CA GLY A 123 1.78 -7.29 18.04
C GLY A 123 2.58 -7.86 19.22
N HIS A 124 1.98 -8.75 20.01
CA HIS A 124 2.56 -9.31 21.23
C HIS A 124 3.64 -10.37 20.95
N ALA A 125 4.78 -9.96 20.39
CA ALA A 125 5.83 -10.88 19.92
C ALA A 125 6.35 -11.86 20.99
N GLY A 126 6.46 -11.42 22.25
CA GLY A 126 6.84 -12.30 23.37
C GLY A 126 5.78 -13.36 23.72
N LEU A 127 4.49 -13.05 23.51
CA LEU A 127 3.38 -13.98 23.70
C LEU A 127 3.43 -15.05 22.62
N VAL A 128 3.55 -14.61 21.37
CA VAL A 128 3.68 -15.48 20.19
C VAL A 128 4.86 -16.43 20.36
N MET A 129 6.03 -15.94 20.80
CA MET A 129 7.22 -16.79 21.02
C MET A 129 6.97 -17.92 22.04
N ARG A 130 6.38 -17.61 23.20
CA ARG A 130 6.08 -18.62 24.25
C ARG A 130 4.95 -19.57 23.85
N LEU A 131 3.96 -19.11 23.07
CA LEU A 131 2.89 -19.96 22.54
C LEU A 131 3.41 -20.97 21.50
N LEU A 132 4.38 -20.58 20.67
CA LEU A 132 4.99 -21.49 19.70
C LEU A 132 5.79 -22.62 20.37
N GLU A 133 6.35 -22.40 21.56
CA GLU A 133 7.04 -23.44 22.33
C GLU A 133 6.09 -24.56 22.83
N VAL A 134 4.77 -24.40 22.73
CA VAL A 134 3.78 -25.37 23.24
C VAL A 134 3.41 -26.44 22.23
N ASP A 135 3.51 -27.70 22.66
CA ASP A 135 2.99 -28.85 21.93
C ASP A 135 1.47 -28.73 21.74
N GLY A 136 1.01 -28.80 20.48
CA GLY A 136 -0.40 -28.73 20.12
C GLY A 136 -0.89 -27.38 19.60
N ILE A 137 -0.12 -26.31 19.74
CA ILE A 137 -0.39 -25.03 19.07
C ILE A 137 -0.10 -25.17 17.58
N ASP A 138 -1.08 -24.80 16.74
CA ASP A 138 -0.94 -24.75 15.29
C ASP A 138 -0.76 -23.29 14.84
N PRO A 139 0.45 -22.88 14.40
CA PRO A 139 0.67 -21.51 13.94
C PRO A 139 0.09 -21.21 12.55
N ASN A 140 -0.43 -22.24 11.87
CA ASN A 140 -1.16 -22.16 10.61
C ASN A 140 -2.69 -22.18 10.80
N VAL A 141 -3.18 -22.07 12.05
CA VAL A 141 -4.61 -21.96 12.33
C VAL A 141 -5.25 -20.88 11.45
N MET A 142 -6.46 -21.17 10.97
CA MET A 142 -7.35 -20.21 10.32
C MET A 142 -8.52 -19.92 11.26
N ASP A 143 -9.02 -18.69 11.26
CA ASP A 143 -10.34 -18.41 11.83
C ASP A 143 -11.40 -19.24 11.07
N ASP A 144 -12.30 -19.90 11.80
CA ASP A 144 -13.37 -20.78 11.28
C ASP A 144 -14.71 -20.01 11.18
N ASP A 145 -14.64 -18.68 11.14
CA ASP A 145 -15.82 -17.86 11.00
C ASP A 145 -16.45 -18.05 9.61
N GLN A 146 -17.72 -18.46 9.61
CA GLN A 146 -18.50 -18.77 8.41
C GLN A 146 -18.73 -17.57 7.44
N TYR A 147 -18.09 -16.42 7.67
CA TYR A 147 -18.24 -15.18 6.92
C TYR A 147 -16.93 -14.47 6.56
N GLY A 148 -15.80 -14.77 7.21
CA GLY A 148 -14.57 -14.01 7.09
C GLY A 148 -13.53 -14.66 6.19
N ASP A 149 -12.39 -14.00 6.12
CA ASP A 149 -11.37 -14.25 5.10
C ASP A 149 -10.42 -15.41 5.47
N GLY A 150 -10.76 -16.18 6.51
CA GLY A 150 -9.99 -17.32 7.03
C GLY A 150 -8.63 -16.92 7.59
N GLU A 151 -8.54 -15.75 8.22
CA GLU A 151 -7.26 -15.16 8.64
C GLU A 151 -6.41 -16.10 9.49
N THR A 152 -5.09 -16.03 9.31
CA THR A 152 -4.07 -16.77 10.08
C THR A 152 -3.26 -15.80 10.94
N PRO A 153 -2.60 -16.27 12.02
CA PRO A 153 -1.71 -15.44 12.83
C PRO A 153 -0.72 -14.60 11.99
N LEU A 154 -0.19 -15.20 10.92
CA LEU A 154 0.73 -14.54 9.99
C LEU A 154 0.03 -13.45 9.13
N THR A 155 -1.20 -13.66 8.66
CA THR A 155 -1.94 -12.63 7.91
C THR A 155 -2.33 -11.45 8.81
N CYS A 156 -2.74 -11.71 10.05
CA CYS A 156 -3.10 -10.64 10.99
C CYS A 156 -1.89 -9.78 11.35
N ALA A 157 -0.74 -10.41 11.61
CA ALA A 157 0.53 -9.72 11.86
C ALA A 157 0.98 -8.88 10.66
N ALA A 158 0.80 -9.40 9.43
CA ALA A 158 1.10 -8.70 8.19
C ALA A 158 0.17 -7.50 7.94
N ASN A 159 -1.13 -7.64 8.22
CA ASN A 159 -2.13 -6.59 8.12
C ASN A 159 -1.86 -5.43 9.11
N ASN A 160 -1.31 -5.73 10.29
CA ASN A 160 -1.05 -4.75 11.35
C ASN A 160 0.36 -4.13 11.35
N ASP A 161 1.27 -4.53 10.44
CA ASP A 161 2.71 -4.18 10.47
C ASP A 161 3.45 -4.64 11.74
N ALA A 162 3.01 -5.75 12.32
CA ALA A 162 3.60 -6.36 13.52
C ALA A 162 4.92 -7.09 13.16
N VAL A 163 5.94 -6.34 12.77
CA VAL A 163 7.24 -6.85 12.27
C VAL A 163 7.90 -7.83 13.24
N ASP A 164 7.80 -7.60 14.55
CA ASP A 164 8.47 -8.44 15.54
C ASP A 164 7.71 -9.77 15.75
N VAL A 165 6.37 -9.77 15.68
CA VAL A 165 5.57 -11.00 15.56
C VAL A 165 5.90 -11.75 14.27
N LEU A 166 5.98 -11.05 13.14
CA LEU A 166 6.35 -11.66 11.86
C LEU A 166 7.74 -12.30 11.91
N ARG A 167 8.71 -11.72 12.64
CA ARG A 167 10.02 -12.36 12.84
C ARG A 167 9.88 -13.68 13.58
N VAL A 168 9.20 -13.66 14.72
CA VAL A 168 8.98 -14.84 15.58
C VAL A 168 8.24 -15.95 14.84
N LEU A 169 7.11 -15.64 14.17
CA LEU A 169 6.36 -16.61 13.37
C LEU A 169 7.21 -17.19 12.23
N LEU A 170 7.98 -16.35 11.51
CA LEU A 170 8.78 -16.79 10.37
C LEU A 170 10.14 -17.41 10.76
N ASP A 171 10.46 -17.49 12.06
CA ASP A 171 11.58 -18.25 12.61
C ASP A 171 11.14 -19.66 13.05
N ASP A 172 9.84 -19.97 13.09
CA ASP A 172 9.28 -21.32 13.34
C ASP A 172 9.11 -22.11 12.04
N GLU A 173 9.75 -23.28 11.94
CA GLU A 173 9.74 -24.12 10.73
C GLU A 173 8.35 -24.68 10.37
N ARG A 174 7.38 -24.66 11.29
CA ARG A 174 6.00 -25.11 11.02
C ARG A 174 5.20 -24.10 10.22
N VAL A 175 5.56 -22.81 10.21
CA VAL A 175 4.76 -21.75 9.58
C VAL A 175 4.87 -21.80 8.05
N ASP A 176 3.74 -22.00 7.37
CA ASP A 176 3.67 -21.81 5.93
C ASP A 176 3.49 -20.32 5.60
N ILE A 177 4.61 -19.67 5.28
CA ILE A 177 4.68 -18.28 4.82
C ILE A 177 3.80 -17.98 3.59
N ASN A 178 3.41 -19.01 2.83
CA ASN A 178 2.57 -18.93 1.64
C ASN A 178 1.14 -19.42 1.89
N LEU A 179 0.79 -19.69 3.16
CA LEU A 179 -0.51 -20.22 3.50
C LEU A 179 -1.60 -19.32 2.94
N CYS A 180 -2.53 -19.97 2.28
CA CYS A 180 -3.68 -19.34 1.69
C CYS A 180 -4.94 -19.97 2.25
N PRO A 181 -5.72 -19.22 3.02
CA PRO A 181 -7.10 -19.58 3.29
C PRO A 181 -7.88 -19.65 1.98
N SER A 182 -8.59 -20.74 1.73
CA SER A 182 -9.45 -20.89 0.56
C SER A 182 -10.91 -20.84 1.00
N TRP A 183 -11.65 -19.83 0.52
CA TRP A 183 -13.08 -19.66 0.83
C TRP A 183 -13.87 -20.96 0.63
N GLY A 184 -14.65 -21.36 1.64
CA GLY A 184 -15.41 -22.60 1.63
C GLY A 184 -16.46 -22.67 0.52
N ARG A 185 -16.20 -23.51 -0.51
CA ARG A 185 -17.13 -24.14 -1.49
C ARG A 185 -18.39 -23.35 -1.94
N GLY A 186 -18.34 -22.03 -1.97
CA GLY A 186 -19.45 -21.14 -2.34
C GLY A 186 -19.22 -20.47 -3.69
N THR A 187 -20.09 -20.72 -4.66
CA THR A 187 -19.99 -20.20 -6.03
C THR A 187 -20.03 -18.66 -6.04
N ALA A 188 -18.89 -18.03 -6.33
CA ALA A 188 -18.91 -16.75 -7.05
C ALA A 188 -18.82 -17.09 -8.55
N GLU A 189 -19.69 -16.50 -9.36
CA GLU A 189 -19.87 -16.86 -10.79
C GLU A 189 -18.69 -16.41 -11.68
N ASP A 190 -17.74 -15.65 -11.12
CA ASP A 190 -16.60 -15.05 -11.81
C ASP A 190 -15.27 -15.80 -11.62
N GLY A 191 -15.22 -16.81 -10.73
CA GLY A 191 -14.06 -17.71 -10.56
C GLY A 191 -12.77 -17.03 -10.05
N ASN A 192 -12.84 -15.78 -9.60
CA ASN A 192 -11.68 -14.91 -9.36
C ASN A 192 -11.54 -14.49 -7.88
N ARG A 193 -11.94 -15.37 -6.95
CA ARG A 193 -11.73 -15.14 -5.50
C ARG A 193 -10.22 -15.16 -5.21
N PRO A 194 -9.64 -14.12 -4.57
CA PRO A 194 -8.20 -14.08 -4.37
C PRO A 194 -7.73 -15.12 -3.37
N THR A 195 -6.50 -15.56 -3.55
CA THR A 195 -5.76 -16.37 -2.59
C THR A 195 -5.01 -15.43 -1.62
N HIS A 196 -5.62 -15.12 -0.48
CA HIS A 196 -5.20 -14.03 0.42
C HIS A 196 -4.01 -14.40 1.33
N THR A 197 -2.81 -14.52 0.75
CA THR A 197 -1.55 -14.70 1.51
C THR A 197 -1.18 -13.50 2.39
N ALA A 198 -0.34 -13.73 3.41
CA ALA A 198 0.15 -12.66 4.30
C ALA A 198 0.82 -11.49 3.53
N LEU A 199 1.52 -11.77 2.43
CA LEU A 199 2.08 -10.73 1.58
C LEU A 199 0.99 -9.84 0.96
N TRP A 200 -0.17 -10.40 0.56
CA TRP A 200 -1.28 -9.58 0.08
C TRP A 200 -1.78 -8.64 1.17
N TRP A 201 -2.08 -9.15 2.37
CA TRP A 201 -2.54 -8.33 3.49
C TRP A 201 -1.62 -7.17 3.80
N ALA A 202 -0.29 -7.41 3.84
CA ALA A 202 0.69 -6.34 4.01
C ALA A 202 0.61 -5.28 2.89
N VAL A 203 0.52 -5.66 1.61
CA VAL A 203 0.40 -4.67 0.51
C VAL A 203 -0.95 -3.95 0.53
N SER A 204 -2.04 -4.68 0.78
CA SER A 204 -3.40 -4.13 0.88
C SER A 204 -3.49 -3.04 1.95
N ALA A 205 -2.94 -3.29 3.14
CA ALA A 205 -2.95 -2.33 4.24
C ALA A 205 -1.81 -1.29 4.19
N GLY A 206 -0.95 -1.33 3.16
CA GLY A 206 0.17 -0.40 2.97
C GLY A 206 1.34 -0.60 3.95
N LYS A 207 1.51 -1.81 4.47
CA LYS A 207 2.51 -2.15 5.50
C LYS A 207 3.86 -2.50 4.88
N GLU A 208 4.65 -1.47 4.58
CA GLU A 208 5.93 -1.64 3.89
C GLU A 208 6.95 -2.50 4.66
N ARG A 209 6.97 -2.45 6.00
CA ARG A 209 7.95 -3.20 6.81
C ARG A 209 7.58 -4.68 6.84
N ALA A 210 6.31 -5.01 7.08
CA ALA A 210 5.78 -6.36 6.94
C ALA A 210 6.00 -6.94 5.52
N ALA A 211 5.61 -6.22 4.47
CA ALA A 211 5.75 -6.68 3.09
C ALA A 211 7.22 -6.94 2.72
N ARG A 212 8.14 -6.10 3.19
CA ARG A 212 9.58 -6.30 2.99
C ARG A 212 10.08 -7.56 3.70
N LEU A 213 9.80 -7.71 4.99
CA LEU A 213 10.25 -8.87 5.77
C LEU A 213 9.73 -10.19 5.18
N LEU A 214 8.45 -10.22 4.78
CA LEU A 214 7.85 -11.39 4.14
C LEU A 214 8.64 -11.81 2.89
N VAL A 215 8.93 -10.88 1.97
CA VAL A 215 9.68 -11.20 0.75
C VAL A 215 11.15 -11.55 1.05
N GLU A 216 11.79 -10.90 2.03
CA GLU A 216 13.15 -11.25 2.50
C GLU A 216 13.22 -12.68 3.06
N ARG A 217 12.19 -13.12 3.80
CA ARG A 217 12.04 -14.49 4.32
C ARG A 217 11.55 -15.50 3.27
N GLY A 218 11.46 -15.10 1.99
CA GLY A 218 11.12 -15.99 0.90
C GLY A 218 9.62 -16.23 0.71
N ALA A 219 8.75 -15.35 1.22
CA ALA A 219 7.33 -15.35 0.87
C ALA A 219 7.24 -15.32 -0.66
N ALA A 220 6.71 -16.40 -1.23
CA ALA A 220 6.39 -16.39 -2.63
C ALA A 220 5.27 -15.38 -2.82
N ILE A 221 5.45 -14.49 -3.78
CA ILE A 221 4.31 -13.99 -4.56
C ILE A 221 3.67 -15.27 -5.13
N PRO A 222 2.54 -15.74 -4.57
CA PRO A 222 2.30 -17.16 -4.35
C PRO A 222 2.02 -17.86 -5.67
N ARG A 223 2.99 -18.66 -6.15
CA ARG A 223 3.03 -19.21 -7.52
C ARG A 223 2.80 -18.11 -8.57
N LEU A 224 3.87 -17.62 -9.21
CA LEU A 224 3.81 -16.69 -10.34
C LEU A 224 3.17 -17.33 -11.59
N GLU A 225 1.89 -17.67 -11.50
CA GLU A 225 1.07 -18.23 -12.57
C GLU A 225 -0.33 -17.60 -12.62
N SER A 226 -0.93 -17.25 -11.47
CA SER A 226 -2.19 -16.50 -11.45
C SER A 226 -1.91 -15.01 -11.74
N GLU A 227 -1.92 -14.66 -13.04
CA GLU A 227 -1.81 -13.27 -13.55
C GLU A 227 -2.61 -12.29 -12.69
N GLY A 228 -3.85 -12.64 -12.35
CA GLY A 228 -4.77 -11.81 -11.57
C GLY A 228 -4.22 -11.35 -10.21
N MET A 229 -3.43 -12.18 -9.53
CA MET A 229 -2.89 -11.85 -8.21
C MET A 229 -1.75 -10.83 -8.31
N VAL A 230 -0.77 -11.08 -9.18
CA VAL A 230 0.35 -10.16 -9.44
C VAL A 230 -0.18 -8.82 -9.98
N ARG A 231 -1.13 -8.88 -10.92
CA ARG A 231 -1.82 -7.73 -11.49
C ARG A 231 -2.50 -6.90 -10.40
N ARG A 232 -3.33 -7.51 -9.54
CA ARG A 232 -4.01 -6.79 -8.45
C ARG A 232 -3.03 -6.11 -7.50
N LEU A 233 -1.96 -6.81 -7.11
CA LEU A 233 -0.95 -6.29 -6.19
C LEU A 233 -0.18 -5.09 -6.79
N LEU A 234 0.15 -5.14 -8.09
CA LEU A 234 0.74 -3.99 -8.80
C LEU A 234 -0.23 -2.81 -8.91
N PHE A 235 -1.52 -3.06 -9.21
CA PHE A 235 -2.53 -2.00 -9.28
C PHE A 235 -2.71 -1.30 -7.93
N GLU A 236 -2.91 -2.07 -6.86
CA GLU A 236 -3.05 -1.55 -5.49
C GLU A 236 -1.82 -0.75 -5.05
N GLY A 237 -0.62 -1.28 -5.32
CA GLY A 237 0.64 -0.62 -4.98
C GLY A 237 0.84 0.70 -5.73
N VAL A 238 0.37 0.80 -6.98
CA VAL A 238 0.42 2.04 -7.77
C VAL A 238 -0.61 3.06 -7.25
N GLU A 239 -1.84 2.64 -7.00
CA GLU A 239 -2.91 3.52 -6.51
C GLU A 239 -2.60 4.10 -5.11
N LYS A 240 -1.88 3.34 -4.27
CA LYS A 240 -1.41 3.79 -2.94
C LYS A 240 0.00 4.41 -2.92
N GLY A 241 0.70 4.45 -4.06
CA GLY A 241 2.05 5.01 -4.14
C GLY A 241 3.13 4.24 -3.36
N LEU A 242 2.97 2.93 -3.18
CA LEU A 242 3.82 2.06 -2.36
C LEU A 242 5.11 1.66 -3.11
N VAL A 243 5.94 2.68 -3.42
CA VAL A 243 7.20 2.62 -4.17
C VAL A 243 8.07 1.43 -3.73
N THR A 244 8.32 1.30 -2.43
CA THR A 244 9.13 0.24 -1.83
C THR A 244 8.61 -1.15 -2.19
N ILE A 245 7.30 -1.36 -2.05
CA ILE A 245 6.66 -2.66 -2.24
C ILE A 245 6.66 -3.03 -3.72
N LEU A 246 6.31 -2.08 -4.60
CA LEU A 246 6.36 -2.27 -6.06
C LEU A 246 7.76 -2.68 -6.51
N GLU A 247 8.81 -2.04 -6.00
CA GLU A 247 10.18 -2.40 -6.35
C GLU A 247 10.54 -3.82 -5.89
N ILE A 248 10.15 -4.19 -4.67
CA ILE A 248 10.38 -5.53 -4.11
C ILE A 248 9.70 -6.61 -4.96
N VAL A 249 8.45 -6.37 -5.37
CA VAL A 249 7.66 -7.29 -6.20
C VAL A 249 8.28 -7.44 -7.58
N LEU A 250 8.53 -6.34 -8.28
CA LEU A 250 9.07 -6.35 -9.64
C LEU A 250 10.47 -6.95 -9.71
N ARG A 251 11.33 -6.65 -8.72
CA ARG A 251 12.66 -7.26 -8.58
C ARG A 251 12.59 -8.77 -8.36
N SER A 252 11.67 -9.22 -7.51
CA SER A 252 11.47 -10.66 -7.22
C SER A 252 10.95 -11.42 -8.45
N CYS A 253 9.99 -10.85 -9.18
CA CYS A 253 9.51 -11.39 -10.45
C CYS A 253 10.63 -11.47 -11.49
N ARG A 254 11.42 -10.40 -11.64
CA ARG A 254 12.56 -10.34 -12.57
C ARG A 254 13.62 -11.40 -12.25
N GLY A 255 14.04 -11.52 -11.00
CA GLY A 255 15.05 -12.49 -10.58
C GLY A 255 14.61 -13.95 -10.82
N ARG A 256 13.33 -14.29 -10.55
CA ARG A 256 12.79 -15.62 -10.85
C ARG A 256 12.76 -15.91 -12.36
N ARG A 257 12.45 -14.91 -13.20
CA ARG A 257 12.44 -15.01 -14.67
C ARG A 257 13.85 -15.21 -15.24
N GLU A 258 14.83 -14.47 -14.72
CA GLU A 258 16.24 -14.64 -15.07
C GLU A 258 16.75 -16.04 -14.67
N ALA A 259 16.36 -16.54 -13.50
CA ALA A 259 16.68 -17.91 -13.04
C ALA A 259 16.04 -19.00 -13.91
N ALA A 260 14.75 -18.87 -14.29
CA ALA A 260 14.07 -19.81 -15.19
C ALA A 260 14.77 -19.86 -16.57
N ARG A 261 15.07 -18.68 -17.13
CA ARG A 261 15.83 -18.56 -18.40
C ARG A 261 17.20 -19.22 -18.32
N ALA A 262 17.91 -19.08 -17.19
CA ALA A 262 19.20 -19.72 -16.96
C ALA A 262 19.13 -21.26 -16.90
N ARG A 263 18.01 -21.83 -16.44
CA ARG A 263 17.77 -23.29 -16.45
C ARG A 263 17.40 -23.85 -17.83
N GLY A 264 17.32 -23.01 -18.86
CA GLY A 264 16.92 -23.43 -20.21
C GLY A 264 15.43 -23.74 -20.34
N GLU A 265 14.62 -23.34 -19.35
CA GLU A 265 13.16 -23.41 -19.39
C GLU A 265 12.65 -22.43 -20.46
N ARG A 266 12.59 -22.88 -21.72
CA ARG A 266 11.84 -22.18 -22.76
C ARG A 266 10.41 -22.05 -22.27
N SER A 267 9.91 -20.83 -22.17
CA SER A 267 8.51 -20.52 -21.87
C SER A 267 7.61 -21.21 -22.91
N SER A 268 7.16 -22.41 -22.57
CA SER A 268 6.45 -23.33 -23.47
C SER A 268 4.95 -23.35 -23.19
N ASN A 269 4.50 -22.60 -22.18
CA ASN A 269 3.10 -22.39 -21.85
C ASN A 269 2.89 -20.96 -21.33
N SER A 270 1.83 -20.34 -21.83
CA SER A 270 1.49 -18.91 -21.73
C SER A 270 1.12 -18.38 -20.33
N ASN A 271 1.39 -19.15 -19.27
CA ASN A 271 0.82 -18.94 -17.94
C ASN A 271 1.83 -18.47 -16.88
N SER A 272 3.08 -18.16 -17.22
CA SER A 272 4.10 -17.77 -16.23
C SER A 272 3.98 -16.30 -15.77
N GLY A 273 2.92 -15.97 -15.01
CA GLY A 273 2.82 -14.88 -13.99
C GLY A 273 3.02 -13.42 -14.42
N ILE A 274 4.14 -13.12 -15.07
CA ILE A 274 4.40 -11.96 -15.91
C ILE A 274 4.91 -12.53 -17.23
N GLY A 275 4.00 -12.78 -18.18
CA GLY A 275 4.38 -13.19 -19.53
C GLY A 275 5.30 -12.14 -20.16
N ASP A 276 6.37 -12.58 -20.82
CA ASP A 276 7.58 -11.81 -21.15
C ASP A 276 7.40 -10.45 -21.85
N HIS A 277 6.20 -10.08 -22.31
CA HIS A 277 6.03 -9.00 -23.29
C HIS A 277 5.02 -7.89 -22.99
N ASN A 278 4.16 -7.95 -21.96
CA ASN A 278 3.20 -6.83 -21.74
C ASN A 278 2.51 -6.62 -20.37
N TRP A 279 3.10 -7.01 -19.23
CA TRP A 279 2.45 -6.74 -17.92
C TRP A 279 2.16 -5.24 -17.66
N LEU A 280 2.97 -4.35 -18.22
CA LEU A 280 2.80 -2.91 -18.11
C LEU A 280 1.56 -2.40 -18.90
N SER A 281 1.08 -3.17 -19.89
CA SER A 281 -0.19 -2.89 -20.59
C SER A 281 -1.41 -3.49 -19.89
N TRP A 282 -1.25 -4.22 -18.77
CA TRP A 282 -2.41 -4.66 -18.00
C TRP A 282 -3.23 -3.45 -17.59
N SER A 283 -4.55 -3.63 -17.61
CA SER A 283 -5.49 -2.56 -17.36
C SER A 283 -6.52 -2.95 -16.29
N ASN A 284 -6.98 -1.99 -15.48
CA ASN A 284 -8.13 -2.22 -14.60
C ASN A 284 -9.46 -2.23 -15.40
N HIS A 285 -10.59 -2.32 -14.70
CA HIS A 285 -11.93 -2.35 -15.30
C HIS A 285 -12.27 -1.08 -16.12
N HIS A 286 -11.58 0.04 -15.89
CA HIS A 286 -11.70 1.26 -16.71
C HIS A 286 -10.76 1.30 -17.92
N ARG A 287 -10.05 0.21 -18.21
CA ARG A 287 -8.92 0.12 -19.14
C ARG A 287 -7.73 1.05 -18.81
N ARG A 288 -7.65 1.62 -17.59
CA ARG A 288 -6.48 2.38 -17.12
C ARG A 288 -5.31 1.42 -16.85
N THR A 289 -4.14 1.71 -17.40
CA THR A 289 -2.88 0.99 -17.12
C THR A 289 -2.19 1.48 -15.85
N LEU A 290 -1.22 0.71 -15.35
CA LEU A 290 -0.34 1.11 -14.24
C LEU A 290 0.32 2.47 -14.49
N LEU A 291 0.83 2.72 -15.70
CA LEU A 291 1.41 4.02 -16.06
C LEU A 291 0.37 5.15 -15.99
N SER A 292 -0.87 4.92 -16.42
CA SER A 292 -1.91 5.97 -16.38
C SER A 292 -2.31 6.35 -14.96
N LEU A 293 -2.38 5.39 -14.03
CA LEU A 293 -2.68 5.65 -12.61
C LEU A 293 -1.51 6.36 -11.91
N ALA A 294 -0.28 5.92 -12.16
CA ALA A 294 0.92 6.59 -11.64
C ALA A 294 1.05 8.03 -12.18
N ALA A 295 0.71 8.26 -13.45
CA ALA A 295 0.70 9.57 -14.08
C ALA A 295 -0.45 10.47 -13.57
N GLU A 296 -1.63 9.92 -13.30
CA GLU A 296 -2.78 10.63 -12.69
C GLU A 296 -2.41 11.17 -11.30
N GLY A 297 -1.75 10.35 -10.48
CA GLY A 297 -1.24 10.74 -9.16
C GLY A 297 0.04 11.57 -9.16
N GLY A 298 0.73 11.75 -10.29
CA GLY A 298 2.03 12.43 -10.35
C GLY A 298 3.17 11.65 -9.69
N ASN A 299 3.03 10.34 -9.50
CA ASN A 299 3.94 9.49 -8.73
C ASN A 299 5.23 9.17 -9.52
N VAL A 300 6.15 10.14 -9.62
CA VAL A 300 7.41 10.05 -10.39
C VAL A 300 8.23 8.80 -10.04
N SER A 301 8.40 8.51 -8.75
CA SER A 301 9.14 7.33 -8.27
C SER A 301 8.50 6.00 -8.69
N VAL A 302 7.16 5.97 -8.78
CA VAL A 302 6.43 4.79 -9.28
C VAL A 302 6.62 4.66 -10.78
N LEU A 303 6.57 5.76 -11.53
CA LEU A 303 6.83 5.77 -12.98
C LEU A 303 8.25 5.27 -13.31
N ASP A 304 9.28 5.76 -12.60
CA ASP A 304 10.67 5.30 -12.81
C ASP A 304 10.81 3.79 -12.57
N ILE A 305 10.25 3.26 -11.47
CA ILE A 305 10.28 1.82 -11.18
C ILE A 305 9.54 1.01 -12.27
N LEU A 306 8.32 1.42 -12.64
CA LEU A 306 7.52 0.73 -13.64
C LEU A 306 8.23 0.66 -15.01
N LEU A 307 8.89 1.74 -15.43
CA LEU A 307 9.65 1.80 -16.67
C LEU A 307 10.97 1.03 -16.58
N ARG A 308 11.72 1.16 -15.47
CA ARG A 308 13.01 0.51 -15.22
C ARG A 308 12.94 -1.02 -15.20
N TYR A 309 11.83 -1.58 -14.71
CA TYR A 309 11.62 -3.04 -14.66
C TYR A 309 10.88 -3.59 -15.88
N SER A 310 10.53 -2.76 -16.88
CA SER A 310 9.91 -3.21 -18.14
C SER A 310 10.95 -3.43 -19.24
N GLU A 311 10.86 -4.56 -19.95
CA GLU A 311 11.62 -4.78 -21.19
C GLU A 311 11.02 -4.06 -22.40
N ASN A 312 9.74 -3.70 -22.31
CA ASN A 312 8.99 -3.00 -23.34
C ASN A 312 8.13 -1.90 -22.70
N PRO A 313 8.74 -0.75 -22.32
CA PRO A 313 7.99 0.38 -21.78
C PRO A 313 7.07 1.04 -22.82
N TRP A 314 7.44 0.97 -24.11
CA TRP A 314 6.76 1.67 -25.20
C TRP A 314 5.38 1.09 -25.52
N GLY A 315 5.19 -0.23 -25.44
CA GLY A 315 3.89 -0.88 -25.69
C GLY A 315 2.77 -0.39 -24.76
N ALA A 316 3.08 -0.03 -23.52
CA ALA A 316 2.12 0.42 -22.52
C ALA A 316 1.73 1.91 -22.62
N LEU A 317 2.61 2.76 -23.17
CA LEU A 317 2.33 4.18 -23.38
C LEU A 317 1.16 4.42 -24.35
N ASN A 318 0.97 3.50 -25.30
CA ASN A 318 -0.05 3.51 -26.34
C ASN A 318 -1.39 2.88 -25.92
N VAL A 319 -1.60 2.57 -24.64
CA VAL A 319 -2.84 1.94 -24.17
C VAL A 319 -3.79 3.01 -23.63
N PRO A 320 -4.83 3.40 -24.38
CA PRO A 320 -5.85 4.31 -23.88
C PRO A 320 -6.84 3.59 -22.94
N ASP A 321 -7.34 4.36 -21.97
CA ASP A 321 -8.48 3.97 -21.13
C ASP A 321 -9.81 3.88 -21.94
N LEU A 322 -10.93 3.65 -21.26
CA LEU A 322 -12.26 3.65 -21.88
C LEU A 322 -12.69 5.00 -22.48
N HIS A 323 -11.93 6.07 -22.26
CA HIS A 323 -12.19 7.42 -22.79
C HIS A 323 -11.19 7.86 -23.86
N GLY A 324 -10.20 7.04 -24.24
CA GLY A 324 -9.16 7.42 -25.21
C GLY A 324 -7.90 8.03 -24.59
N ARG A 325 -7.82 8.12 -23.26
CA ARG A 325 -6.77 8.84 -22.53
C ARG A 325 -5.59 7.92 -22.23
N THR A 326 -4.38 8.38 -22.56
CA THR A 326 -3.10 7.70 -22.28
C THR A 326 -2.46 8.24 -21.00
N ALA A 327 -1.37 7.62 -20.52
CA ALA A 327 -0.64 8.10 -19.34
C ALA A 327 -0.14 9.56 -19.49
N ILE A 328 0.23 9.97 -20.70
CA ILE A 328 0.66 11.35 -21.01
C ILE A 328 -0.51 12.33 -20.83
N TRP A 329 -1.72 11.96 -21.25
CA TRP A 329 -2.93 12.76 -21.04
C TRP A 329 -3.17 13.00 -19.54
N TYR A 330 -3.01 11.95 -18.72
CA TYR A 330 -3.20 12.05 -17.26
C TYR A 330 -2.13 12.93 -16.58
N ALA A 331 -0.85 12.77 -16.92
CA ALA A 331 0.21 13.65 -16.40
C ALA A 331 -0.03 15.12 -16.80
N ALA A 332 -0.46 15.34 -18.05
CA ALA A 332 -0.78 16.66 -18.59
C ALA A 332 -2.00 17.32 -17.91
N SER A 333 -3.08 16.56 -17.68
CA SER A 333 -4.29 17.03 -16.97
C SER A 333 -4.00 17.35 -15.50
N GLY A 334 -3.22 16.50 -14.82
CA GLY A 334 -2.79 16.71 -13.44
C GLY A 334 -1.89 17.95 -13.27
N GLY A 335 -1.12 18.29 -14.30
CA GLY A 335 -0.12 19.36 -14.25
C GLY A 335 1.25 18.89 -13.73
N HIS A 336 1.57 17.60 -13.89
CA HIS A 336 2.73 16.93 -13.33
C HIS A 336 3.93 16.96 -14.31
N ASP A 337 4.75 18.00 -14.29
CA ASP A 337 5.84 18.17 -15.25
C ASP A 337 7.00 17.18 -15.07
N GLU A 338 7.34 16.75 -13.86
CA GLU A 338 8.34 15.70 -13.63
C GLU A 338 7.87 14.33 -14.14
N ALA A 339 6.57 14.03 -14.03
CA ALA A 339 6.00 12.80 -14.60
C ALA A 339 6.11 12.81 -16.14
N LEU A 340 5.93 13.96 -16.79
CA LEU A 340 6.19 14.09 -18.23
C LEU A 340 7.68 13.99 -18.58
N GLN A 341 8.60 14.52 -17.76
CA GLN A 341 10.04 14.37 -17.99
C GLN A 341 10.48 12.89 -17.97
N VAL A 342 9.83 12.05 -17.17
CA VAL A 342 10.05 10.59 -17.15
C VAL A 342 9.37 9.88 -18.33
N LEU A 343 8.17 10.30 -18.73
CA LEU A 343 7.40 9.63 -19.80
C LEU A 343 7.87 10.00 -21.22
N LEU A 344 8.13 11.28 -21.50
CA LEU A 344 8.41 11.81 -22.85
C LEU A 344 9.61 11.13 -23.56
N PRO A 345 10.76 10.83 -22.91
CA PRO A 345 11.89 10.14 -23.54
C PRO A 345 11.57 8.75 -24.13
N HIS A 346 10.42 8.17 -23.79
CA HIS A 346 9.95 6.88 -24.30
C HIS A 346 8.86 7.01 -25.39
N VAL A 347 8.50 8.23 -25.80
CA VAL A 347 7.38 8.52 -26.71
C VAL A 347 7.76 8.48 -28.19
N ASP A 348 9.03 8.71 -28.52
CA ASP A 348 9.52 8.84 -29.90
C ASP A 348 9.24 7.60 -30.79
N ASN A 349 9.07 6.42 -30.18
CA ASN A 349 8.75 5.18 -30.89
C ASN A 349 7.24 4.84 -30.94
N THR A 350 6.39 5.60 -30.24
CA THR A 350 5.01 5.15 -29.92
C THR A 350 3.92 6.04 -30.51
N ARG A 351 4.16 7.35 -30.64
CA ARG A 351 3.11 8.34 -30.95
C ARG A 351 1.97 8.37 -29.91
N ALA A 352 2.25 7.97 -28.66
CA ALA A 352 1.30 8.02 -27.53
C ALA A 352 0.69 9.41 -27.28
N ILE A 353 1.35 10.46 -27.78
CA ILE A 353 0.96 11.87 -27.69
C ILE A 353 -0.05 12.31 -28.76
N ASP A 354 -0.24 11.51 -29.82
CA ASP A 354 -1.22 11.73 -30.89
C ASP A 354 -2.62 11.20 -30.52
N PHE A 355 -2.72 10.42 -29.44
CA PHE A 355 -4.01 9.95 -28.93
C PHE A 355 -4.89 11.11 -28.49
N ARG A 356 -6.19 10.93 -28.70
CA ARG A 356 -7.25 11.88 -28.36
C ARG A 356 -8.31 11.16 -27.54
N ASP A 357 -8.88 11.86 -26.58
CA ASP A 357 -10.02 11.34 -25.83
C ASP A 357 -11.32 11.38 -26.66
N LYS A 358 -12.43 10.97 -26.05
CA LYS A 358 -13.78 11.00 -26.64
C LYS A 358 -14.29 12.40 -27.00
N GLU A 359 -13.70 13.46 -26.47
CA GLU A 359 -14.00 14.85 -26.81
C GLU A 359 -13.09 15.36 -27.95
N GLY A 360 -12.14 14.54 -28.41
CA GLY A 360 -11.15 14.89 -29.42
C GLY A 360 -9.92 15.60 -28.86
N LYS A 361 -9.79 15.71 -27.53
CA LYS A 361 -8.70 16.44 -26.87
C LYS A 361 -7.45 15.58 -26.74
N GLY A 362 -6.31 16.12 -27.18
CA GLY A 362 -4.99 15.55 -26.92
C GLY A 362 -4.40 16.05 -25.60
N ALA A 363 -3.29 15.46 -25.16
CA ALA A 363 -2.61 15.86 -23.93
C ALA A 363 -2.24 17.36 -23.89
N LEU A 364 -1.84 17.96 -25.02
CA LEU A 364 -1.60 19.40 -25.12
C LEU A 364 -2.89 20.22 -24.94
N ALA A 365 -4.00 19.81 -25.57
CA ALA A 365 -5.27 20.54 -25.47
C ALA A 365 -5.81 20.50 -24.03
N GLU A 366 -5.74 19.34 -23.38
CA GLU A 366 -6.11 19.17 -21.97
C GLU A 366 -5.20 19.99 -21.03
N ALA A 367 -3.87 19.98 -21.23
CA ALA A 367 -2.96 20.82 -20.45
C ALA A 367 -3.29 22.32 -20.57
N VAL A 368 -3.59 22.78 -21.78
CA VAL A 368 -3.99 24.17 -22.04
C VAL A 368 -5.35 24.47 -21.40
N GLU A 369 -6.34 23.59 -21.50
CA GLU A 369 -7.64 23.75 -20.85
C GLU A 369 -7.52 23.81 -19.32
N GLN A 370 -6.74 22.93 -18.71
CA GLN A 370 -6.48 22.96 -17.26
C GLN A 370 -5.69 24.21 -16.85
N TRP A 371 -4.72 24.67 -17.65
CA TRP A 371 -4.01 25.92 -17.37
C TRP A 371 -4.92 27.14 -17.48
N THR A 372 -5.80 27.17 -18.48
CA THR A 372 -6.70 28.30 -18.78
C THR A 372 -7.95 28.34 -17.90
N SER A 373 -8.41 27.21 -17.39
CA SER A 373 -9.61 27.06 -16.56
C SER A 373 -9.68 28.07 -15.40
N ARG A 374 -10.85 28.68 -15.20
CA ARG A 374 -11.12 29.70 -14.17
C ARG A 374 -11.29 29.11 -12.76
N ARG A 375 -10.58 28.03 -12.40
CA ARG A 375 -10.54 27.58 -11.00
C ARG A 375 -9.83 28.64 -10.16
N GLU A 376 -10.56 29.27 -9.26
CA GLU A 376 -10.06 30.28 -8.33
C GLU A 376 -9.18 29.62 -7.27
N TYR A 377 -7.91 29.38 -7.62
CA TYR A 377 -6.92 29.00 -6.62
C TYR A 377 -6.69 30.17 -5.65
N PRO A 378 -6.67 29.92 -4.32
CA PRO A 378 -6.34 30.94 -3.34
C PRO A 378 -4.98 31.55 -3.68
N ALA A 379 -4.87 32.88 -3.51
CA ALA A 379 -3.79 33.67 -4.10
C ALA A 379 -2.38 33.20 -3.73
N THR A 380 -2.21 32.54 -2.58
CA THR A 380 -0.96 31.99 -2.06
C THR A 380 -0.41 30.80 -2.86
N HIS A 381 -1.25 29.96 -3.47
CA HIS A 381 -0.82 28.79 -4.25
C HIS A 381 -0.90 29.00 -5.76
N ARG A 382 -1.52 30.11 -6.19
CA ARG A 382 -1.86 30.38 -7.60
C ARG A 382 -0.63 30.50 -8.51
N SER A 383 0.47 31.09 -8.04
CA SER A 383 1.71 31.25 -8.82
C SER A 383 2.36 29.90 -9.14
N MET A 384 2.56 29.06 -8.13
CA MET A 384 3.24 27.77 -8.29
C MET A 384 2.42 26.79 -9.14
N ALA A 385 1.10 26.72 -8.93
CA ALA A 385 0.21 25.88 -9.76
C ALA A 385 0.13 26.37 -11.23
N LEU A 386 0.20 27.68 -11.48
CA LEU A 386 0.31 28.22 -12.84
C LEU A 386 1.65 27.92 -13.50
N ALA A 387 2.75 27.86 -12.71
CA ALA A 387 4.09 27.56 -13.20
C ALA A 387 4.26 26.09 -13.59
N CYS A 388 3.86 25.13 -12.75
CA CYS A 388 3.91 23.69 -13.10
C CYS A 388 3.07 23.39 -14.36
N ARG A 389 1.87 23.99 -14.48
CA ARG A 389 1.04 23.86 -15.68
C ARG A 389 1.65 24.53 -16.92
N ALA A 390 2.38 25.64 -16.76
CA ALA A 390 3.16 26.24 -17.84
C ALA A 390 4.34 25.33 -18.24
N ASN A 391 5.03 24.69 -17.29
CA ASN A 391 6.09 23.72 -17.56
C ASN A 391 5.56 22.51 -18.34
N VAL A 392 4.39 21.96 -17.99
CA VAL A 392 3.72 20.90 -18.74
C VAL A 392 3.50 21.32 -20.20
N VAL A 393 2.88 22.49 -20.43
CA VAL A 393 2.63 23.03 -21.78
C VAL A 393 3.93 23.20 -22.55
N ARG A 394 4.97 23.74 -21.91
CA ARG A 394 6.31 23.94 -22.48
C ARG A 394 6.98 22.63 -22.89
N LEU A 395 6.96 21.62 -22.01
CA LEU A 395 7.54 20.29 -22.29
C LEU A 395 6.82 19.60 -23.47
N LEU A 396 5.49 19.72 -23.54
CA LEU A 396 4.72 19.17 -24.65
C LEU A 396 5.03 19.91 -25.96
N LEU A 397 4.99 21.24 -26.00
CA LEU A 397 5.30 22.03 -27.21
C LEU A 397 6.75 21.85 -27.70
N GLY A 398 7.70 21.69 -26.77
CA GLY A 398 9.10 21.39 -27.10
C GLY A 398 9.31 20.00 -27.70
N HIS A 399 8.36 19.08 -27.55
CA HIS A 399 8.47 17.72 -28.09
C HIS A 399 8.25 17.70 -29.60
N TYR A 400 9.13 17.02 -30.35
CA TYR A 400 9.16 17.06 -31.81
C TYR A 400 7.82 16.66 -32.46
N PHE A 401 7.22 15.58 -31.97
CA PHE A 401 5.98 15.00 -32.53
C PHE A 401 4.68 15.75 -32.19
N VAL A 402 4.69 16.69 -31.23
CA VAL A 402 3.44 17.38 -30.84
C VAL A 402 2.98 18.36 -31.92
N THR A 403 1.75 18.21 -32.39
CA THR A 403 1.09 19.18 -33.28
C THR A 403 0.15 20.10 -32.50
N THR A 404 -0.01 21.32 -32.99
CA THR A 404 -0.97 22.32 -32.49
C THR A 404 -2.37 22.15 -33.07
N GLU A 405 -2.56 21.20 -34.00
CA GLU A 405 -3.83 20.92 -34.69
C GLU A 405 -4.98 20.53 -33.75
N SER A 406 -4.68 19.95 -32.58
CA SER A 406 -5.69 19.64 -31.57
C SER A 406 -6.14 20.85 -30.73
N LEU A 407 -5.51 22.03 -30.90
CA LEU A 407 -5.91 23.25 -30.23
C LEU A 407 -6.92 24.01 -31.08
N GLY A 408 -8.07 24.34 -30.50
CA GLY A 408 -9.01 25.27 -31.11
C GLY A 408 -8.42 26.68 -31.21
N GLY A 409 -8.90 27.49 -32.17
CA GLY A 409 -8.40 28.87 -32.35
C GLY A 409 -8.47 29.71 -31.06
N GLU A 410 -9.58 29.61 -30.33
CA GLU A 410 -9.76 30.26 -29.02
C GLU A 410 -8.74 29.76 -27.97
N GLN A 411 -8.43 28.47 -27.95
CA GLN A 411 -7.40 27.91 -27.04
C GLN A 411 -6.01 28.46 -27.36
N ILE A 412 -5.66 28.59 -28.66
CA ILE A 412 -4.40 29.21 -29.10
C ILE A 412 -4.34 30.68 -28.66
N GLU A 413 -5.44 31.43 -28.82
CA GLU A 413 -5.51 32.85 -28.42
C GLU A 413 -5.32 33.05 -26.91
N ILE A 414 -6.01 32.26 -26.07
CA ILE A 414 -5.88 32.35 -24.61
C ILE A 414 -4.49 31.89 -24.16
N LEU A 415 -3.96 30.82 -24.77
CA LEU A 415 -2.62 30.31 -24.52
C LEU A 415 -1.55 31.36 -24.82
N LEU A 416 -1.61 32.01 -25.98
CA LEU A 416 -0.71 33.11 -26.35
C LEU A 416 -0.80 34.28 -25.37
N GLY A 417 -2.02 34.75 -25.07
CA GLY A 417 -2.23 35.89 -24.17
C GLY A 417 -1.67 35.66 -22.77
N ARG A 418 -1.90 34.47 -22.19
CA ARG A 418 -1.32 34.10 -20.89
C ARG A 418 0.18 33.85 -20.94
N SER A 419 0.70 33.28 -22.02
CA SER A 419 2.14 33.04 -22.18
C SER A 419 2.90 34.36 -22.21
N VAL A 420 2.40 35.33 -22.98
CA VAL A 420 3.01 36.65 -23.11
C VAL A 420 2.90 37.46 -21.81
N ARG A 421 1.72 37.48 -21.18
CA ARG A 421 1.53 38.16 -19.89
C ARG A 421 2.41 37.55 -18.77
N GLY A 422 2.63 36.25 -18.81
CA GLY A 422 3.43 35.51 -17.83
C GLY A 422 4.95 35.51 -18.07
N GLY A 423 5.43 35.96 -19.22
CA GLY A 423 6.87 35.94 -19.56
C GLY A 423 7.38 34.61 -20.13
N TYR A 424 6.50 33.72 -20.56
CA TYR A 424 6.85 32.35 -20.98
C TYR A 424 7.33 32.31 -22.45
N VAL A 425 8.53 32.84 -22.71
CA VAL A 425 9.18 32.90 -24.05
C VAL A 425 9.14 31.56 -24.78
N GLU A 426 9.55 30.47 -24.11
CA GLU A 426 9.65 29.13 -24.68
C GLU A 426 8.32 28.57 -25.20
N ILE A 427 7.18 28.95 -24.59
CA ILE A 427 5.85 28.54 -25.03
C ILE A 427 5.47 29.30 -26.31
N VAL A 428 5.78 30.60 -26.39
CA VAL A 428 5.51 31.42 -27.58
C VAL A 428 6.39 30.97 -28.75
N GLU A 429 7.68 30.70 -28.52
CA GLU A 429 8.55 30.07 -29.52
C GLU A 429 8.04 28.71 -29.98
N GLY A 430 7.63 27.86 -29.04
CA GLY A 430 7.10 26.52 -29.34
C GLY A 430 5.86 26.58 -30.23
N LEU A 431 4.97 27.55 -30.02
CA LEU A 431 3.80 27.78 -30.86
C LEU A 431 4.15 28.31 -32.25
N ALA A 432 5.07 29.28 -32.33
CA ALA A 432 5.52 29.85 -33.59
C ALA A 432 6.21 28.80 -34.49
N LYS A 433 7.10 27.99 -33.90
CA LYS A 433 7.79 26.86 -34.57
C LYS A 433 6.83 25.76 -35.07
N LYS A 434 5.59 25.73 -34.58
CA LYS A 434 4.56 24.73 -34.91
C LYS A 434 3.40 25.32 -35.73
N ASP A 435 3.63 26.47 -36.38
CA ASP A 435 2.68 27.18 -37.25
C ASP A 435 1.28 27.41 -36.61
N ALA A 436 1.26 27.59 -35.29
CA ALA A 436 0.06 28.08 -34.62
C ALA A 436 -0.24 29.50 -35.13
N ARG A 437 -1.49 29.80 -35.48
CA ARG A 437 -1.88 31.05 -36.16
C ARG A 437 -1.72 32.31 -35.29
N VAL A 438 -0.50 32.81 -35.12
CA VAL A 438 -0.20 34.03 -34.34
C VAL A 438 -0.51 35.30 -35.16
N ASN A 439 -1.79 35.67 -35.26
CA ASN A 439 -2.21 36.95 -35.85
C ASN A 439 -1.93 38.16 -34.93
N ARG A 440 -0.68 38.64 -34.95
CA ARG A 440 -0.13 39.70 -34.06
C ARG A 440 -0.93 41.02 -34.01
N GLY A 441 -1.73 41.31 -35.04
CA GLY A 441 -2.59 42.50 -35.10
C GLY A 441 -3.95 42.36 -34.41
N SER A 442 -4.35 41.15 -34.01
CA SER A 442 -5.61 40.91 -33.29
C SER A 442 -5.55 41.32 -31.82
N THR A 443 -6.71 41.66 -31.26
CA THR A 443 -6.91 41.70 -29.80
C THR A 443 -7.16 40.29 -29.29
N TYR A 444 -6.29 39.82 -28.41
CA TYR A 444 -6.34 38.51 -27.78
C TYR A 444 -7.03 38.59 -26.42
N PHE A 445 -7.61 37.48 -25.95
CA PHE A 445 -8.27 37.39 -24.64
C PHE A 445 -7.51 36.45 -23.71
N ASP A 446 -6.98 36.94 -22.58
CA ASP A 446 -6.22 36.11 -21.61
C ASP A 446 -7.12 35.37 -20.59
N GLY A 447 -8.44 35.54 -20.72
CA GLY A 447 -9.45 35.13 -19.74
C GLY A 447 -9.96 36.26 -18.85
N CYS A 448 -9.33 37.44 -18.88
CA CYS A 448 -9.69 38.62 -18.08
C CYS A 448 -9.91 39.88 -18.92
N ASN A 449 -8.97 40.21 -19.82
CA ASN A 449 -8.96 41.44 -20.62
C ASN A 449 -8.72 41.14 -22.10
N GLN A 450 -9.13 42.05 -22.99
CA GLN A 450 -8.73 42.04 -24.40
C GLN A 450 -7.61 43.07 -24.65
N LYS A 451 -6.44 42.63 -25.11
CA LYS A 451 -5.30 43.48 -25.51
C LYS A 451 -4.52 42.86 -26.66
N THR A 452 -3.62 43.62 -27.30
CA THR A 452 -2.62 43.06 -28.22
C THR A 452 -1.52 42.35 -27.43
N LEU A 453 -0.86 41.36 -28.04
CA LEU A 453 0.27 40.66 -27.41
C LEU A 453 1.40 41.63 -27.04
N VAL A 454 1.70 42.59 -27.91
CA VAL A 454 2.72 43.64 -27.66
C VAL A 454 2.40 44.42 -26.39
N SER A 455 1.15 44.87 -26.19
CA SER A 455 0.75 45.62 -25.00
C SER A 455 0.94 44.83 -23.69
N TRP A 456 0.72 43.50 -23.70
CA TRP A 456 1.02 42.67 -22.52
C TRP A 456 2.51 42.46 -22.29
N ALA A 457 3.32 42.35 -23.35
CA ALA A 457 4.78 42.24 -23.23
C ALA A 457 5.40 43.54 -22.68
N GLU A 458 4.90 44.71 -23.10
CA GLU A 458 5.26 46.02 -22.56
C GLU A 458 4.88 46.14 -21.07
N GLU A 459 3.63 45.80 -20.70
CA GLU A 459 3.16 45.85 -19.32
C GLU A 459 3.92 44.89 -18.39
N GLY A 460 4.30 43.71 -18.89
CA GLY A 460 5.13 42.75 -18.18
C GLY A 460 6.62 43.08 -18.14
N ARG A 461 7.08 44.05 -18.95
CA ARG A 461 8.51 44.38 -19.19
C ARG A 461 9.34 43.20 -19.73
N HIS A 462 8.71 42.33 -20.51
CA HIS A 462 9.34 41.12 -21.04
C HIS A 462 10.07 41.43 -22.35
N GLN A 463 11.30 41.92 -22.25
CA GLN A 463 12.05 42.41 -23.41
C GLN A 463 12.29 41.33 -24.49
N GLU A 464 12.61 40.10 -24.10
CA GLU A 464 12.80 38.98 -25.04
C GLU A 464 11.51 38.63 -25.81
N LEU A 465 10.36 38.72 -25.15
CA LEU A 465 9.05 38.56 -25.81
C LEU A 465 8.74 39.71 -26.76
N LEU A 466 9.08 40.95 -26.40
CA LEU A 466 8.96 42.10 -27.31
C LEU A 466 9.80 41.89 -28.57
N ASP A 467 11.06 41.54 -28.40
CA ASP A 467 11.98 41.34 -29.52
C ASP A 467 11.51 40.19 -30.43
N LEU A 468 10.99 39.08 -29.88
CA LEU A 468 10.38 37.97 -30.64
C LEU A 468 9.07 38.37 -31.35
N LEU A 469 8.18 39.09 -30.66
CA LEU A 469 6.92 39.59 -31.22
C LEU A 469 7.12 40.68 -32.29
N LEU A 470 8.30 41.29 -32.34
CA LEU A 470 8.70 42.24 -33.39
C LEU A 470 9.48 41.56 -34.53
N ALA A 471 10.46 40.71 -34.22
CA ALA A 471 11.40 40.12 -35.20
C ALA A 471 10.75 39.18 -36.22
N GLU A 472 9.76 38.38 -35.82
CA GLU A 472 9.01 37.50 -36.73
C GLU A 472 7.99 38.25 -37.60
N SER A 473 7.96 39.59 -37.57
CA SER A 473 7.16 40.39 -38.49
C SER A 473 7.84 40.43 -39.87
N PRO A 474 7.28 39.83 -40.94
CA PRO A 474 7.55 40.35 -42.27
C PRO A 474 6.96 41.76 -42.29
N VAL A 475 7.84 42.77 -42.33
CA VAL A 475 7.44 44.17 -42.33
C VAL A 475 6.42 44.38 -43.45
N GLN A 476 5.15 44.60 -43.10
CA GLN A 476 4.12 44.97 -44.07
C GLN A 476 4.33 46.43 -44.48
N THR A 477 5.36 46.66 -45.30
CA THR A 477 5.45 47.88 -46.10
C THR A 477 4.41 47.81 -47.22
N LYS A 478 3.19 48.29 -46.94
CA LYS A 478 2.53 49.38 -47.69
C LYS A 478 1.12 49.67 -47.19
#